data_AF-A0A644XER4-F1
#
_entry.id   AF-A0A644XER4-F1
#
_cell.length_a   1.000
_cell.length_b   1.000
_cell.length_c   1.000
_cell.angle_alpha   90.00
_cell.angle_beta   90.00
_cell.angle_gamma   90.00
#
_symmetry.space_group_name_H-M   'P 1'
#
loop_
_entity.id
_entity.type
_entity.pdbx_description
1 polymer ?
#
loop_
_entity_poly.entity_id
_entity_poly.type
_entity_poly.pdbx_seq_one_letter_code
_entity_poly.pdbx_strand_id
1 'polypeptide(L)'
;MKKIVFVPVCFILCSMFLLGGCGRGEGNEAFAAVSIRKMQDAYYDVVMDYTGRTSNEMGKALAEEILRVVPDYESIADSLLKDQFDMLAKHNLSPDFPTALSRAQAILPKVPREYLDELAGMQEIFNFDTDVLGDGRFSKNELVILQVFQDVIRPTQCSAAAAFGGSSATGKTILGRNLDWDALPRNDMSRMHAVTTTKNGEKSIVMVHFLGMLTPATAYNDNKIFGAFLDAETGAPYPADLSSKRSYCLDFRYALENMSTMQEIADFLKTKEYAFNHLLFMADEESAGVLEQNIGSPGRGFRRVDSELRKGVVWDVPDALATVNDFRLPGNFVYPDDDPSDNNRWKTYRTLLSSYLVRGTKIDVEKMKGISGYYGTDGNAYTSGAVFLSNRIVTAQSIILNMDTLEMWIHFSPVGTGPMPLNPTYIRVKTLLEM
;
A
#
# COMPACT_ATOMS: atom_id res chain seq x y z
N MET A 1 35.01 -39.35 58.88
CA MET A 1 34.19 -39.37 60.11
C MET A 1 32.74 -39.67 59.72
N LYS A 2 32.21 -40.80 60.19
CA LYS A 2 30.80 -41.20 60.05
C LYS A 2 29.94 -40.42 61.06
N LYS A 3 28.70 -40.09 60.69
CA LYS A 3 27.50 -40.65 61.34
C LYS A 3 26.21 -40.19 60.65
N ILE A 4 25.41 -41.21 60.35
CA ILE A 4 23.99 -41.21 60.00
C ILE A 4 23.18 -40.82 61.24
N VAL A 5 22.09 -40.06 61.08
CA VAL A 5 20.90 -40.12 61.94
C VAL A 5 19.65 -40.01 61.07
N PHE A 6 18.67 -40.83 61.41
CA PHE A 6 17.41 -41.14 60.73
C PHE A 6 16.26 -40.84 61.72
N VAL A 7 15.01 -40.83 61.23
CA VAL A 7 13.71 -40.95 61.96
C VAL A 7 13.11 -39.61 62.48
N PRO A 8 11.78 -39.38 62.54
CA PRO A 8 10.68 -39.67 61.58
C PRO A 8 9.61 -38.55 61.43
N VAL A 9 8.69 -38.82 60.50
CA VAL A 9 7.28 -38.42 60.34
C VAL A 9 6.50 -38.08 61.63
N CYS A 10 5.66 -37.03 61.56
CA CYS A 10 4.46 -36.92 62.39
C CYS A 10 3.26 -36.39 61.58
N PHE A 11 2.23 -37.23 61.51
CA PHE A 11 0.88 -37.01 61.00
C PHE A 11 0.13 -35.93 61.80
N ILE A 12 -0.62 -35.04 61.13
CA ILE A 12 -1.99 -34.69 61.53
C ILE A 12 -2.82 -34.48 60.25
N LEU A 13 -3.82 -35.34 60.08
CA LEU A 13 -4.84 -35.33 59.04
C LEU A 13 -6.17 -35.55 59.78
N CYS A 14 -7.07 -34.56 59.74
CA CYS A 14 -8.52 -34.59 59.99
C CYS A 14 -8.94 -33.14 60.32
N SER A 15 -10.01 -32.54 59.78
CA SER A 15 -11.17 -33.11 59.09
C SER A 15 -11.97 -32.01 58.39
N MET A 16 -12.41 -32.36 57.19
CA MET A 16 -13.56 -31.89 56.39
C MET A 16 -14.51 -30.85 57.01
N PHE A 17 -14.74 -29.77 56.24
CA PHE A 17 -16.09 -29.34 55.90
C PHE A 17 -16.17 -29.12 54.37
N LEU A 18 -17.05 -29.90 53.74
CA LEU A 18 -17.54 -29.70 52.37
C LEU A 18 -18.36 -28.41 52.30
N LEU A 19 -18.24 -27.65 51.21
CA LEU A 19 -19.35 -27.07 50.43
C LEU A 19 -18.79 -26.38 49.16
N GLY A 20 -19.16 -26.96 48.01
CA GLY A 20 -19.29 -26.45 46.63
C GLY A 20 -18.54 -25.19 46.12
N GLY A 21 -17.99 -25.29 44.91
CA GLY A 21 -17.80 -24.11 44.05
C GLY A 21 -16.80 -24.24 42.89
N CYS A 22 -17.29 -24.77 41.77
CA CYS A 22 -16.92 -24.49 40.38
C CYS A 22 -15.47 -24.61 39.88
N GLY A 23 -15.34 -25.40 38.80
CA GLY A 23 -14.12 -25.63 38.05
C GLY A 23 -13.50 -24.35 37.49
N ARG A 24 -12.17 -24.36 37.47
CA ARG A 24 -11.35 -23.35 36.82
C ARG A 24 -11.42 -23.61 35.32
N GLY A 25 -12.32 -22.91 34.66
CA GLY A 25 -12.38 -22.86 33.20
C GLY A 25 -11.04 -22.39 32.64
N GLU A 26 -10.65 -22.98 31.52
CA GLU A 26 -9.64 -22.45 30.62
C GLU A 26 -10.01 -21.00 30.31
N GLY A 27 -9.25 -20.06 30.85
CA GLY A 27 -9.38 -18.65 30.50
C GLY A 27 -8.92 -18.49 29.07
N ASN A 28 -9.84 -18.10 28.18
CA ASN A 28 -9.50 -17.46 26.92
C ASN A 28 -8.60 -16.26 27.24
N GLU A 29 -7.29 -16.39 27.03
CA GLU A 29 -6.44 -15.23 26.79
C GLU A 29 -7.00 -14.57 25.52
N ALA A 30 -7.67 -13.43 25.69
CA ALA A 30 -8.14 -12.64 24.56
C ALA A 30 -6.92 -12.23 23.74
N PHE A 31 -6.74 -12.82 22.56
CA PHE A 31 -5.73 -12.38 21.61
C PHE A 31 -5.90 -10.88 21.35
N ALA A 32 -4.79 -10.13 21.45
CA ALA A 32 -4.79 -8.69 21.21
C ALA A 32 -5.40 -8.36 19.84
N ALA A 33 -6.21 -7.30 19.78
CA ALA A 33 -6.92 -6.89 18.56
C ALA A 33 -5.98 -6.50 17.43
N VAL A 34 -4.90 -5.83 17.81
CA VAL A 34 -3.84 -5.40 16.93
C VAL A 34 -2.53 -5.85 17.53
N SER A 35 -1.61 -6.30 16.67
CA SER A 35 -0.22 -6.52 17.03
C SER A 35 0.67 -5.81 16.03
N ILE A 36 1.64 -5.04 16.53
CA ILE A 36 2.62 -4.33 15.69
C ILE A 36 4.04 -4.79 16.08
N ARG A 37 4.82 -5.22 15.11
CA ARG A 37 6.21 -5.67 15.30
C ARG A 37 7.14 -4.98 14.31
N LYS A 38 8.21 -4.37 14.80
CA LYS A 38 9.25 -3.78 13.94
C LYS A 38 10.14 -4.89 13.37
N MET A 39 10.29 -4.90 12.04
CA MET A 39 11.00 -5.95 11.31
C MET A 39 12.29 -5.38 10.71
N GLN A 40 13.44 -5.78 11.27
CA GLN A 40 14.79 -5.49 10.74
C GLN A 40 15.04 -4.00 10.41
N ASP A 41 14.44 -3.09 11.19
CA ASP A 41 14.44 -1.63 10.95
C ASP A 41 13.91 -1.19 9.58
N ALA A 42 13.26 -2.07 8.82
CA ALA A 42 12.80 -1.81 7.46
C ALA A 42 11.29 -1.49 7.38
N TYR A 43 10.46 -2.18 8.16
CA TYR A 43 9.01 -1.99 8.16
C TYR A 43 8.35 -2.49 9.46
N TYR A 44 7.07 -2.21 9.65
CA TYR A 44 6.23 -2.78 10.69
C TYR A 44 5.34 -3.90 10.13
N ASP A 45 5.42 -5.09 10.71
CA ASP A 45 4.44 -6.16 10.53
C ASP A 45 3.25 -5.87 11.45
N VAL A 46 2.08 -5.67 10.86
CA VAL A 46 0.84 -5.33 11.57
C VAL A 46 -0.19 -6.42 11.31
N VAL A 47 -0.79 -6.95 12.36
CA VAL A 47 -1.94 -7.85 12.25
C VAL A 47 -3.12 -7.21 12.96
N MET A 48 -4.23 -7.03 12.24
CA MET A 48 -5.50 -6.52 12.75
C MET A 48 -6.54 -7.65 12.69
N ASP A 49 -7.01 -8.11 13.84
CA ASP A 49 -7.97 -9.22 13.93
C ASP A 49 -9.37 -8.72 14.28
N TYR A 50 -10.24 -8.63 13.26
CA TYR A 50 -11.60 -8.09 13.39
C TYR A 50 -12.57 -9.07 14.06
N THR A 51 -12.14 -10.28 14.45
CA THR A 51 -13.02 -11.28 15.06
C THR A 51 -13.72 -10.72 16.30
N GLY A 52 -15.05 -10.57 16.21
CA GLY A 52 -15.88 -10.08 17.31
C GLY A 52 -15.73 -8.59 17.63
N ARG A 53 -15.20 -7.78 16.71
CA ARG A 53 -14.93 -6.35 16.90
C ARG A 53 -15.60 -5.49 15.83
N THR A 54 -16.05 -4.32 16.23
CA THR A 54 -16.52 -3.27 15.32
C THR A 54 -15.33 -2.54 14.68
N SER A 55 -15.56 -1.88 13.55
CA SER A 55 -14.51 -1.06 12.90
C SER A 55 -14.01 0.06 13.80
N ASN A 56 -14.90 0.69 14.60
CA ASN A 56 -14.51 1.72 15.57
C ASN A 56 -13.57 1.18 16.66
N GLU A 57 -13.91 0.04 17.28
CA GLU A 57 -13.03 -0.61 18.26
C GLU A 57 -11.69 -0.97 17.64
N MET A 58 -11.68 -1.41 16.38
CA MET A 58 -10.44 -1.74 15.67
C MET A 58 -9.57 -0.51 15.41
N GLY A 59 -10.17 0.60 14.97
CA GLY A 59 -9.45 1.85 14.75
C GLY A 59 -8.83 2.39 16.04
N LYS A 60 -9.57 2.33 17.15
CA LYS A 60 -9.04 2.69 18.47
C LYS A 60 -7.87 1.80 18.88
N ALA A 61 -8.05 0.47 18.79
CA ALA A 61 -7.01 -0.49 19.15
C ALA A 61 -5.74 -0.33 18.29
N LEU A 62 -5.90 -0.01 16.99
CA LEU A 62 -4.79 0.29 16.11
C LEU A 62 -4.01 1.52 16.59
N ALA A 63 -4.70 2.63 16.87
CA ALA A 63 -4.05 3.85 17.33
C ALA A 63 -3.36 3.68 18.69
N GLU A 64 -4.00 2.98 19.63
CA GLU A 64 -3.40 2.63 20.94
C GLU A 64 -2.12 1.80 20.78
N GLU A 65 -2.15 0.77 19.93
CA GLU A 65 -1.00 -0.09 19.69
C GLU A 65 0.13 0.64 18.94
N ILE A 66 -0.21 1.55 18.02
CA ILE A 66 0.78 2.41 17.34
C ILE A 66 1.54 3.24 18.37
N LEU A 67 0.86 3.95 19.27
CA LEU A 67 1.53 4.76 20.30
C LEU A 67 2.32 3.92 21.30
N ARG A 68 1.87 2.69 21.57
CA ARG A 68 2.61 1.76 22.43
C ARG A 68 3.94 1.32 21.81
N VAL A 69 3.95 1.03 20.51
CA VAL A 69 5.14 0.49 19.79
C VAL A 69 6.03 1.59 19.22
N VAL A 70 5.44 2.72 18.83
CA VAL A 70 6.09 3.88 18.23
C VAL A 70 5.67 5.14 19.00
N PRO A 71 6.25 5.40 20.18
CA PRO A 71 5.81 6.49 21.06
C PRO A 71 5.92 7.89 20.46
N ASP A 72 6.77 8.07 19.46
CA ASP A 72 6.95 9.33 18.72
C ASP A 72 6.12 9.41 17.43
N TYR A 73 5.20 8.46 17.19
CA TYR A 73 4.41 8.38 15.95
C TYR A 73 3.72 9.69 15.58
N GLU A 74 3.08 10.38 16.53
CA GLU A 74 2.43 11.68 16.27
C GLU A 74 3.41 12.66 15.63
N SER A 75 4.62 12.77 16.18
CA SER A 75 5.66 13.64 15.66
C SER A 75 6.15 13.21 14.28
N ILE A 76 6.19 11.90 13.97
CA ILE A 76 6.56 11.38 12.65
C ILE A 76 5.49 11.74 11.61
N ALA A 77 4.22 11.48 11.92
CA ALA A 77 3.11 11.69 11.00
C ALA A 77 2.87 13.19 10.74
N ASP A 78 2.94 14.02 11.78
CA ASP A 78 2.87 15.47 11.68
C ASP A 78 4.04 16.03 10.83
N SER A 79 5.25 15.55 11.11
CA SER A 79 6.45 15.91 10.36
C SER A 79 6.35 15.58 8.87
N LEU A 80 5.79 14.42 8.53
CA LEU A 80 5.51 14.02 7.14
C LEU A 80 4.55 14.99 6.45
N LEU A 81 3.42 15.33 7.08
CA LEU A 81 2.47 16.28 6.52
C LEU A 81 3.11 17.65 6.34
N LYS A 82 3.85 18.13 7.34
CA LYS A 82 4.58 19.40 7.25
C LYS A 82 5.54 19.42 6.05
N ASP A 83 6.38 18.39 5.91
CA ASP A 83 7.35 18.32 4.80
C ASP A 83 6.65 18.33 3.44
N GLN A 84 5.50 17.64 3.32
CA GLN A 84 4.71 17.69 2.09
C GLN A 84 4.19 19.10 1.80
N PHE A 85 3.53 19.75 2.76
CA PHE A 85 2.94 21.07 2.54
C PHE A 85 4.02 22.15 2.32
N ASP A 86 5.16 22.08 3.01
CA ASP A 86 6.31 22.94 2.76
C ASP A 86 6.85 22.75 1.34
N MET A 87 6.92 21.51 0.85
CA MET A 87 7.35 21.20 -0.53
C MET A 87 6.38 21.82 -1.54
N LEU A 88 5.07 21.62 -1.37
CA LEU A 88 4.05 22.23 -2.24
C LEU A 88 4.18 23.76 -2.26
N ALA A 89 4.25 24.39 -1.08
CA ALA A 89 4.38 25.84 -0.94
C ALA A 89 5.65 26.36 -1.61
N LYS A 90 6.80 25.70 -1.40
CA LYS A 90 8.08 26.05 -2.02
C LYS A 90 8.02 26.01 -3.56
N HIS A 91 7.20 25.12 -4.12
CA HIS A 91 7.01 24.98 -5.56
C HIS A 91 5.79 25.74 -6.10
N ASN A 92 5.11 26.55 -5.29
CA ASN A 92 3.86 27.25 -5.64
C ASN A 92 2.76 26.29 -6.13
N LEU A 93 2.70 25.09 -5.56
CA LEU A 93 1.71 24.06 -5.88
C LEU A 93 0.56 24.10 -4.86
N SER A 94 -0.64 23.75 -5.31
CA SER A 94 -1.82 23.57 -4.46
C SER A 94 -1.97 22.10 -4.05
N PRO A 95 -2.65 21.78 -2.94
CA PRO A 95 -3.32 22.70 -2.00
C PRO A 95 -2.44 23.15 -0.83
N ASP A 96 -2.85 24.22 -0.15
CA ASP A 96 -2.45 24.46 1.24
C ASP A 96 -3.26 23.57 2.21
N PHE A 97 -2.90 23.57 3.50
CA PHE A 97 -3.56 22.73 4.50
C PHE A 97 -5.08 23.00 4.61
N PRO A 98 -5.58 24.25 4.75
CA PRO A 98 -7.02 24.50 4.81
C PRO A 98 -7.78 24.03 3.57
N THR A 99 -7.19 24.18 2.38
CA THR A 99 -7.79 23.69 1.14
C THR A 99 -7.83 22.17 1.11
N ALA A 100 -6.74 21.49 1.52
CA ALA A 100 -6.69 20.03 1.62
C ALA A 100 -7.74 19.50 2.60
N LEU A 101 -7.91 20.14 3.76
CA LEU A 101 -8.91 19.77 4.75
C LEU A 101 -10.34 19.93 4.21
N SER A 102 -10.63 21.05 3.53
CA SER A 102 -11.93 21.29 2.89
C SER A 102 -12.25 20.22 1.85
N ARG A 103 -11.26 19.85 1.02
CA ARG A 103 -11.39 18.74 0.06
C ARG A 103 -11.68 17.42 0.78
N ALA A 104 -10.95 17.12 1.85
CA ALA A 104 -11.14 15.90 2.63
C ALA A 104 -12.55 15.82 3.22
N GLN A 105 -13.03 16.90 3.83
CA GLN A 105 -14.38 17.00 4.40
C GLN A 105 -15.49 16.84 3.34
N ALA A 106 -15.25 17.25 2.09
CA ALA A 106 -16.20 17.04 1.00
C ALA A 106 -16.24 15.58 0.52
N ILE A 107 -15.12 14.85 0.59
CA ILE A 107 -14.98 13.47 0.11
C ILE A 107 -15.45 12.45 1.17
N LEU A 108 -15.07 12.65 2.44
CA LEU A 108 -15.32 11.70 3.53
C LEU A 108 -16.76 11.20 3.64
N PRO A 109 -17.83 12.01 3.50
CA PRO A 109 -19.21 11.55 3.63
C PRO A 109 -19.61 10.42 2.66
N LYS A 110 -18.81 10.17 1.63
CA LYS A 110 -19.06 9.17 0.59
C LYS A 110 -18.26 7.89 0.79
N VAL A 111 -17.28 7.89 1.68
CA VAL A 111 -16.46 6.73 2.03
C VAL A 111 -17.33 5.65 2.68
N PRO A 112 -17.06 4.34 2.44
CA PRO A 112 -17.74 3.25 3.15
C PRO A 112 -17.75 3.44 4.67
N ARG A 113 -18.89 3.12 5.30
CA ARG A 113 -19.15 3.48 6.69
C ARG A 113 -18.15 2.84 7.65
N GLU A 114 -17.75 1.60 7.38
CA GLU A 114 -16.76 0.85 8.14
C GLU A 114 -15.43 1.60 8.28
N TYR A 115 -14.95 2.27 7.23
CA TYR A 115 -13.69 3.02 7.31
C TYR A 115 -13.84 4.36 8.01
N LEU A 116 -15.04 4.97 7.94
CA LEU A 116 -15.37 6.15 8.74
C LEU A 116 -15.42 5.83 10.24
N ASP A 117 -15.98 4.67 10.59
CA ASP A 117 -16.04 4.21 11.98
C ASP A 117 -14.63 3.87 12.50
N GLU A 118 -13.78 3.24 11.68
CA GLU A 118 -12.37 2.99 11.99
C GLU A 118 -11.58 4.29 12.21
N LEU A 119 -11.72 5.26 11.30
CA LEU A 119 -11.15 6.60 11.48
C LEU A 119 -11.65 7.28 12.76
N ALA A 120 -12.94 7.18 13.06
CA ALA A 120 -13.50 7.75 14.29
C ALA A 120 -12.89 7.10 15.55
N GLY A 121 -12.62 5.81 15.52
CA GLY A 121 -11.92 5.10 16.60
C GLY A 121 -10.48 5.60 16.77
N MET A 122 -9.75 5.79 15.68
CA MET A 122 -8.40 6.38 15.71
C MET A 122 -8.41 7.81 16.29
N GLN A 123 -9.44 8.60 15.97
CA GLN A 123 -9.64 9.97 16.48
C GLN A 123 -9.99 10.04 17.97
N GLU A 124 -10.26 8.92 18.65
CA GLU A 124 -10.33 8.91 20.11
C GLU A 124 -8.94 9.04 20.74
N ILE A 125 -7.89 8.61 20.02
CA ILE A 125 -6.51 8.58 20.46
C ILE A 125 -5.72 9.75 19.86
N PHE A 126 -5.74 9.89 18.53
CA PHE A 126 -5.12 11.01 17.81
C PHE A 126 -6.09 12.18 17.74
N ASN A 127 -6.13 12.94 18.83
CA ASN A 127 -7.24 13.86 19.11
C ASN A 127 -6.80 15.29 19.44
N PHE A 128 -5.56 15.67 19.12
CA PHE A 128 -5.05 16.99 19.47
C PHE A 128 -5.92 18.10 18.85
N ASP A 129 -6.24 19.13 19.65
CA ASP A 129 -7.26 20.12 19.31
C ASP A 129 -6.78 21.24 18.37
N THR A 130 -5.47 21.27 18.08
CA THR A 130 -4.84 22.35 17.32
C THR A 130 -4.25 21.81 16.02
N ASP A 131 -4.57 22.48 14.91
CA ASP A 131 -4.04 22.15 13.58
C ASP A 131 -2.78 22.99 13.31
N VAL A 132 -1.62 22.52 13.79
CA VAL A 132 -0.33 23.17 13.55
C VAL A 132 0.69 22.15 13.07
N LEU A 133 0.90 22.15 11.75
CA LEU A 133 1.89 21.32 11.10
C LEU A 133 3.30 21.55 11.68
N GLY A 134 3.94 20.48 12.13
CA GLY A 134 5.29 20.45 12.66
C GLY A 134 5.42 20.72 14.16
N ASP A 135 4.32 20.79 14.90
CA ASP A 135 4.35 20.97 16.36
C ASP A 135 4.63 19.66 17.14
N GLY A 136 4.71 18.53 16.44
CA GLY A 136 4.98 17.21 16.98
C GLY A 136 3.76 16.50 17.56
N ARG A 137 2.55 17.05 17.38
CA ARG A 137 1.28 16.48 17.82
C ARG A 137 0.40 16.21 16.61
N PHE A 138 -0.49 15.22 16.73
CA PHE A 138 -1.32 14.82 15.60
C PHE A 138 -2.80 15.14 15.86
N SER A 139 -3.30 16.11 15.11
CA SER A 139 -4.68 16.59 15.20
C SER A 139 -5.67 15.64 14.53
N LYS A 140 -6.96 15.77 14.87
CA LYS A 140 -8.03 15.03 14.18
C LYS A 140 -8.11 15.35 12.69
N ASN A 141 -7.81 16.59 12.32
CA ASN A 141 -7.87 17.06 10.93
C ASN A 141 -6.63 16.65 10.14
N GLU A 142 -5.46 16.63 10.78
CA GLU A 142 -4.24 16.05 10.21
C GLU A 142 -4.42 14.56 9.92
N LEU A 143 -5.01 13.81 10.86
CA LEU A 143 -5.36 12.41 10.65
C LEU A 143 -6.35 12.24 9.48
N VAL A 144 -7.37 13.09 9.39
CA VAL A 144 -8.31 13.09 8.26
C VAL A 144 -7.57 13.27 6.93
N ILE A 145 -6.70 14.28 6.83
CA ILE A 145 -5.93 14.53 5.61
C ILE A 145 -5.01 13.35 5.29
N LEU A 146 -4.37 12.75 6.30
CA LEU A 146 -3.54 11.57 6.11
C LEU A 146 -4.34 10.41 5.47
N GLN A 147 -5.57 10.17 5.92
CA GLN A 147 -6.39 9.07 5.38
C GLN A 147 -6.86 9.25 3.94
N VAL A 148 -6.97 10.48 3.46
CA VAL A 148 -7.38 10.79 2.07
C VAL A 148 -6.31 11.56 1.32
N PHE A 149 -5.05 11.43 1.74
CA PHE A 149 -3.91 12.23 1.27
C PHE A 149 -3.80 12.24 -0.26
N GLN A 150 -3.96 11.05 -0.84
CA GLN A 150 -3.93 10.80 -2.28
C GLN A 150 -5.08 11.44 -3.04
N ASP A 151 -6.22 11.67 -2.39
CA ASP A 151 -7.42 12.26 -2.99
C ASP A 151 -7.42 13.79 -2.94
N VAL A 152 -6.57 14.39 -2.09
CA VAL A 152 -6.58 15.84 -1.82
C VAL A 152 -5.30 16.56 -2.22
N ILE A 153 -4.13 15.90 -2.22
CA ILE A 153 -2.81 16.52 -2.47
C ILE A 153 -2.13 16.05 -3.78
N ARG A 154 -2.24 14.77 -4.17
CA ARG A 154 -1.54 14.13 -5.32
C ARG A 154 0.00 14.22 -5.26
N PRO A 155 0.69 13.23 -4.69
CA PRO A 155 2.14 13.26 -4.44
C PRO A 155 2.99 12.18 -5.17
N THR A 156 2.42 11.29 -6.00
CA THR A 156 3.11 10.03 -6.41
C THR A 156 3.43 9.90 -7.89
N GLN A 157 4.53 9.19 -8.17
CA GLN A 157 4.77 8.49 -9.42
C GLN A 157 4.86 6.99 -9.11
N CYS A 158 4.66 6.11 -10.07
CA CYS A 158 4.66 4.66 -9.85
C CYS A 158 4.94 3.94 -11.16
N SER A 159 5.28 2.66 -11.08
CA SER A 159 5.23 1.78 -12.24
C SER A 159 5.03 0.33 -11.84
N ALA A 160 4.54 -0.50 -12.76
CA ALA A 160 4.35 -1.92 -12.51
C ALA A 160 4.51 -2.74 -13.78
N ALA A 161 4.87 -4.02 -13.61
CA ALA A 161 4.89 -5.01 -14.67
C ALA A 161 4.53 -6.40 -14.14
N ALA A 162 4.04 -7.25 -15.02
CA ALA A 162 3.79 -8.67 -14.77
C ALA A 162 4.19 -9.51 -15.97
N ALA A 163 4.62 -10.73 -15.69
CA ALA A 163 4.73 -11.81 -16.66
C ALA A 163 3.86 -12.97 -16.16
N PHE A 164 3.10 -13.58 -17.07
CA PHE A 164 2.18 -14.67 -16.79
C PHE A 164 2.25 -15.70 -17.93
N GLY A 165 1.42 -16.75 -17.89
CA GLY A 165 1.31 -17.72 -18.99
C GLY A 165 2.66 -18.25 -19.50
N GLY A 166 2.88 -18.18 -20.82
CA GLY A 166 4.10 -18.67 -21.45
C GLY A 166 5.37 -17.92 -21.03
N SER A 167 5.23 -16.65 -20.66
CA SER A 167 6.34 -15.76 -20.26
C SER A 167 6.78 -15.94 -18.80
N SER A 168 5.93 -16.53 -17.95
CA SER A 168 6.28 -16.81 -16.55
C SER A 168 6.89 -18.21 -16.36
N ALA A 169 7.93 -18.29 -15.53
CA ALA A 169 8.63 -19.53 -15.21
C ALA A 169 7.74 -20.58 -14.52
N THR A 170 6.72 -20.15 -13.78
CA THR A 170 5.76 -21.03 -13.10
C THR A 170 4.49 -21.26 -13.93
N GLY A 171 4.31 -20.54 -15.03
CA GLY A 171 3.03 -20.45 -15.75
C GLY A 171 1.99 -19.55 -15.06
N LYS A 172 2.22 -19.15 -13.81
CA LYS A 172 1.38 -18.24 -13.03
C LYS A 172 1.94 -16.82 -13.04
N THR A 173 1.14 -15.82 -12.71
CA THR A 173 1.58 -14.43 -12.70
C THR A 173 2.69 -14.17 -11.67
N ILE A 174 3.79 -13.59 -12.14
CA ILE A 174 4.83 -12.98 -11.31
C ILE A 174 4.84 -11.50 -11.64
N LEU A 175 4.70 -10.66 -10.62
CA LEU A 175 4.56 -9.22 -10.79
C LEU A 175 5.60 -8.44 -9.97
N GLY A 176 5.82 -7.21 -10.42
CA GLY A 176 6.69 -6.24 -9.80
C GLY A 176 6.08 -4.85 -9.86
N ARG A 177 6.17 -4.08 -8.77
CA ARG A 177 5.55 -2.75 -8.66
C ARG A 177 6.36 -1.81 -7.78
N ASN A 178 6.54 -0.57 -8.24
CA ASN A 178 7.25 0.50 -7.55
C ASN A 178 6.28 1.62 -7.09
N LEU A 179 6.37 2.01 -5.82
CA LEU A 179 5.83 3.26 -5.26
C LEU A 179 6.91 4.29 -5.36
N ASP A 180 6.71 5.33 -6.15
CA ASP A 180 7.64 6.44 -6.21
C ASP A 180 7.01 7.68 -5.54
N TRP A 181 7.81 8.36 -4.74
CA TRP A 181 7.36 9.51 -3.96
C TRP A 181 8.39 10.63 -4.03
N ASP A 182 7.96 11.85 -3.76
CA ASP A 182 8.87 12.97 -3.57
C ASP A 182 9.88 12.66 -2.45
N ALA A 183 11.17 12.93 -2.71
CA ALA A 183 12.20 12.87 -1.68
C ALA A 183 11.98 14.00 -0.66
N LEU A 184 11.34 13.67 0.46
CA LEU A 184 11.09 14.61 1.54
C LEU A 184 12.35 14.82 2.41
N PRO A 185 12.61 16.04 2.90
CA PRO A 185 13.84 16.37 3.63
C PRO A 185 14.15 15.44 4.81
N ARG A 186 13.14 15.04 5.59
CA ARG A 186 13.31 14.13 6.74
C ARG A 186 13.10 12.67 6.40
N ASN A 187 12.48 12.39 5.25
CA ASN A 187 12.12 11.05 4.79
C ASN A 187 11.36 10.23 5.86
N ASP A 188 10.48 10.90 6.62
CA ASP A 188 9.72 10.28 7.72
C ASP A 188 8.77 9.18 7.24
N MET A 189 8.36 9.23 5.98
CA MET A 189 7.60 8.17 5.32
C MET A 189 8.29 6.80 5.42
N SER A 190 9.63 6.74 5.27
CA SER A 190 10.38 5.48 5.42
C SER A 190 10.34 4.92 6.84
N ARG A 191 10.11 5.77 7.84
CA ARG A 191 9.93 5.36 9.24
C ARG A 191 8.57 4.76 9.50
N MET A 192 7.64 4.87 8.55
CA MET A 192 6.26 4.40 8.68
C MET A 192 5.96 3.21 7.79
N HIS A 193 6.90 2.65 7.02
CA HIS A 193 6.59 1.48 6.18
C HIS A 193 5.90 0.37 6.97
N ALA A 194 4.79 -0.14 6.44
CA ALA A 194 4.00 -1.17 7.09
C ALA A 194 3.49 -2.22 6.10
N VAL A 195 3.41 -3.46 6.59
CA VAL A 195 2.69 -4.56 5.95
C VAL A 195 1.61 -4.99 6.93
N THR A 196 0.36 -4.72 6.58
CA THR A 196 -0.79 -4.98 7.44
C THR A 196 -1.60 -6.13 6.91
N THR A 197 -1.79 -7.17 7.71
CA THR A 197 -2.77 -8.23 7.45
C THR A 197 -4.04 -7.94 8.25
N THR A 198 -5.15 -7.75 7.54
CA THR A 198 -6.48 -7.73 8.16
C THR A 198 -7.04 -9.15 8.16
N LYS A 199 -7.43 -9.66 9.33
CA LYS A 199 -8.19 -10.90 9.46
C LYS A 199 -9.65 -10.54 9.67
N ASN A 200 -10.47 -10.76 8.65
CA ASN A 200 -11.87 -10.39 8.65
C ASN A 200 -12.73 -11.40 7.88
N GLY A 201 -12.49 -12.69 8.12
CA GLY A 201 -13.12 -13.78 7.36
C GLY A 201 -12.77 -13.70 5.87
N GLU A 202 -13.77 -13.77 5.00
CA GLU A 202 -13.65 -13.66 3.54
C GLU A 202 -13.20 -12.26 3.06
N LYS A 203 -13.16 -11.26 3.96
CA LYS A 203 -12.68 -9.90 3.67
C LYS A 203 -11.22 -9.68 4.06
N SER A 204 -10.47 -10.76 4.29
CA SER A 204 -9.08 -10.66 4.74
C SER A 204 -8.18 -10.19 3.62
N ILE A 205 -7.38 -9.17 3.87
CA ILE A 205 -6.44 -8.62 2.90
C ILE A 205 -5.07 -8.38 3.53
N VAL A 206 -4.04 -8.36 2.69
CA VAL A 206 -2.71 -7.85 3.02
C VAL A 206 -2.53 -6.51 2.32
N MET A 207 -2.14 -5.49 3.07
CA MET A 207 -1.85 -4.14 2.59
C MET A 207 -0.37 -3.84 2.78
N VAL A 208 0.29 -3.33 1.74
CA VAL A 208 1.62 -2.73 1.82
C VAL A 208 1.45 -1.22 1.69
N HIS A 209 1.76 -0.51 2.76
CA HIS A 209 1.39 0.90 2.94
C HIS A 209 2.23 1.54 4.06
N PHE A 210 1.67 2.52 4.77
CA PHE A 210 2.31 3.22 5.88
C PHE A 210 1.49 3.07 7.17
N LEU A 211 2.17 2.88 8.29
CA LEU A 211 1.60 2.66 9.60
C LEU A 211 0.61 3.78 9.93
N GLY A 212 -0.58 3.40 10.40
CA GLY A 212 -1.66 4.32 10.75
C GLY A 212 -2.44 4.90 9.57
N MET A 213 -2.13 4.51 8.33
CA MET A 213 -3.02 4.73 7.18
C MET A 213 -4.03 3.58 7.04
N LEU A 214 -5.25 3.89 6.65
CA LEU A 214 -6.32 2.93 6.37
C LEU A 214 -6.36 2.54 4.89
N THR A 215 -5.65 3.29 4.04
CA THR A 215 -5.63 3.11 2.59
C THR A 215 -4.43 2.29 2.13
N PRO A 216 -4.63 1.23 1.34
CA PRO A 216 -3.52 0.49 0.75
C PRO A 216 -2.95 1.21 -0.47
N ALA A 217 -1.65 1.49 -0.51
CA ALA A 217 -0.96 1.81 -1.77
C ALA A 217 -0.88 0.58 -2.68
N THR A 218 -0.75 -0.59 -2.07
CA THR A 218 -0.74 -1.89 -2.71
C THR A 218 -1.41 -2.90 -1.78
N ALA A 219 -2.21 -3.81 -2.32
CA ALA A 219 -2.84 -4.85 -1.51
C ALA A 219 -3.15 -6.10 -2.33
N TYR A 220 -3.36 -7.21 -1.63
CA TYR A 220 -3.92 -8.43 -2.18
C TYR A 220 -4.81 -9.17 -1.19
N ASN A 221 -5.71 -10.01 -1.69
CA ASN A 221 -6.65 -10.80 -0.88
C ASN A 221 -6.41 -12.32 -0.98
N ASP A 222 -7.19 -13.09 -0.24
CA ASP A 222 -7.16 -14.56 -0.21
C ASP A 222 -7.65 -15.22 -1.50
N ASN A 223 -8.47 -14.53 -2.29
CA ASN A 223 -8.80 -14.87 -3.68
C ASN A 223 -7.63 -14.65 -4.66
N LYS A 224 -6.43 -14.34 -4.14
CA LYS A 224 -5.21 -14.07 -4.91
C LYS A 224 -5.41 -12.99 -5.97
N ILE A 225 -6.14 -11.94 -5.62
CA ILE A 225 -6.24 -10.74 -6.43
C ILE A 225 -5.30 -9.71 -5.83
N PHE A 226 -4.38 -9.22 -6.66
CA PHE A 226 -3.50 -8.11 -6.34
C PHE A 226 -4.01 -6.83 -6.99
N GLY A 227 -3.84 -5.71 -6.30
CA GLY A 227 -4.05 -4.38 -6.85
C GLY A 227 -3.03 -3.37 -6.32
N ALA A 228 -2.65 -2.41 -7.17
CA ALA A 228 -1.86 -1.25 -6.79
C ALA A 228 -2.30 -0.05 -7.62
N PHE A 229 -2.58 1.07 -6.98
CA PHE A 229 -2.89 2.31 -7.70
C PHE A 229 -1.60 3.04 -8.10
N LEU A 230 -1.70 3.79 -9.19
CA LEU A 230 -0.67 4.69 -9.70
C LEU A 230 -1.34 6.01 -10.05
N ASP A 231 -0.73 7.14 -9.68
CA ASP A 231 -1.20 8.42 -10.20
C ASP A 231 -1.04 8.45 -11.74
N ALA A 232 -1.93 9.13 -12.43
CA ALA A 232 -1.76 9.37 -13.86
C ALA A 232 -2.36 10.72 -14.20
N GLU A 233 -1.50 11.69 -14.46
CA GLU A 233 -1.93 13.06 -14.67
C GLU A 233 -2.39 13.32 -16.11
N THR A 234 -3.24 14.34 -16.24
CA THR A 234 -3.70 14.85 -17.54
C THR A 234 -3.60 16.36 -17.60
N GLY A 235 -2.88 16.99 -16.68
CA GLY A 235 -2.83 18.46 -16.52
C GLY A 235 -4.16 19.11 -16.14
N ALA A 236 -5.23 18.34 -15.95
CA ALA A 236 -6.53 18.87 -15.56
C ALA A 236 -6.46 19.46 -14.14
N PRO A 237 -7.09 20.63 -13.90
CA PRO A 237 -7.14 21.21 -12.57
C PRO A 237 -7.95 20.32 -11.62
N TYR A 238 -7.68 20.45 -10.32
CA TYR A 238 -8.51 19.81 -9.30
C TYR A 238 -9.98 20.24 -9.47
N PRO A 239 -10.96 19.32 -9.42
CA PRO A 239 -12.36 19.66 -9.67
C PRO A 239 -12.89 20.71 -8.70
N ALA A 240 -13.60 21.72 -9.22
CA ALA A 240 -14.26 22.72 -8.39
C ALA A 240 -15.50 22.15 -7.66
N ASP A 241 -16.19 21.17 -8.27
CA ASP A 241 -17.31 20.47 -7.65
C ASP A 241 -16.89 19.08 -7.15
N LEU A 242 -17.03 18.87 -5.84
CA LEU A 242 -16.72 17.62 -5.14
C LEU A 242 -17.98 16.86 -4.71
N SER A 243 -19.16 17.31 -5.11
CA SER A 243 -20.47 16.75 -4.72
C SER A 243 -20.62 15.27 -5.07
N SER A 244 -19.97 14.80 -6.14
CA SER A 244 -19.97 13.41 -6.59
C SER A 244 -18.65 12.67 -6.35
N LYS A 245 -17.58 13.38 -5.96
CA LYS A 245 -16.21 12.83 -5.90
C LYS A 245 -15.99 11.96 -4.67
N ARG A 246 -15.40 10.78 -4.88
CA ARG A 246 -15.13 9.75 -3.85
C ARG A 246 -13.62 9.60 -3.62
N SER A 247 -13.25 8.85 -2.58
CA SER A 247 -11.86 8.43 -2.35
C SER A 247 -11.56 7.19 -3.18
N TYR A 248 -10.60 7.27 -4.10
CA TYR A 248 -10.26 6.11 -4.93
C TYR A 248 -9.48 5.06 -4.16
N CYS A 249 -8.69 5.47 -3.16
CA CYS A 249 -7.93 4.54 -2.33
C CYS A 249 -8.83 3.71 -1.41
N LEU A 250 -9.85 4.33 -0.81
CA LEU A 250 -10.79 3.62 0.07
C LEU A 250 -11.82 2.81 -0.72
N ASP A 251 -12.28 3.28 -1.88
CA ASP A 251 -13.09 2.46 -2.78
C ASP A 251 -12.30 1.26 -3.31
N PHE A 252 -10.98 1.40 -3.54
CA PHE A 252 -10.10 0.29 -3.90
C PHE A 252 -9.95 -0.73 -2.77
N ARG A 253 -9.70 -0.30 -1.53
CA ARG A 253 -9.71 -1.20 -0.35
C ARG A 253 -11.02 -1.97 -0.27
N TYR A 254 -12.15 -1.27 -0.40
CA TYR A 254 -13.47 -1.87 -0.39
C TYR A 254 -13.65 -2.92 -1.48
N ALA A 255 -13.22 -2.62 -2.71
CA ALA A 255 -13.33 -3.56 -3.82
C ALA A 255 -12.54 -4.85 -3.53
N LEU A 256 -11.30 -4.75 -3.03
CA LEU A 256 -10.50 -5.93 -2.67
C LEU A 256 -11.09 -6.75 -1.52
N GLU A 257 -11.71 -6.09 -0.54
CA GLU A 257 -12.35 -6.75 0.60
C GLU A 257 -13.68 -7.43 0.24
N ASN A 258 -14.32 -7.09 -0.90
CA ASN A 258 -15.69 -7.51 -1.19
C ASN A 258 -15.89 -8.16 -2.58
N MET A 259 -14.85 -8.29 -3.40
CA MET A 259 -14.93 -8.84 -4.76
C MET A 259 -13.91 -9.96 -4.95
N SER A 260 -14.23 -10.89 -5.84
CA SER A 260 -13.49 -12.14 -6.03
C SER A 260 -12.85 -12.26 -7.40
N THR A 261 -13.03 -11.26 -8.28
CA THR A 261 -12.31 -11.22 -9.57
C THR A 261 -11.79 -9.83 -9.92
N MET A 262 -10.73 -9.76 -10.73
CA MET A 262 -10.25 -8.49 -11.28
C MET A 262 -11.33 -7.73 -12.07
N GLN A 263 -12.23 -8.46 -12.74
CA GLN A 263 -13.28 -7.85 -13.56
C GLN A 263 -14.35 -7.18 -12.69
N GLU A 264 -14.76 -7.82 -11.59
CA GLU A 264 -15.69 -7.22 -10.62
C GLU A 264 -15.12 -5.93 -10.01
N ILE A 265 -13.84 -5.95 -9.62
CA ILE A 265 -13.12 -4.77 -9.13
C ILE A 265 -13.10 -3.67 -10.20
N ALA A 266 -12.75 -4.03 -11.44
CA ALA A 266 -12.73 -3.10 -12.55
C ALA A 266 -14.10 -2.45 -12.77
N ASP A 267 -15.17 -3.24 -12.83
CA ASP A 267 -16.53 -2.78 -13.11
C ASP A 267 -17.08 -1.91 -11.97
N PHE A 268 -16.80 -2.27 -10.72
CA PHE A 268 -17.18 -1.46 -9.57
C PHE A 268 -16.49 -0.09 -9.61
N LEU A 269 -15.17 -0.06 -9.79
CA LEU A 269 -14.39 1.17 -9.73
C LEU A 269 -14.58 2.04 -10.96
N LYS A 270 -14.80 1.46 -12.14
CA LYS A 270 -14.99 2.19 -13.42
C LYS A 270 -16.25 3.06 -13.45
N THR A 271 -17.22 2.83 -12.58
CA THR A 271 -18.46 3.63 -12.54
C THR A 271 -18.38 4.81 -11.58
N LYS A 272 -17.31 4.91 -10.79
CA LYS A 272 -17.16 5.94 -9.77
C LYS A 272 -16.51 7.21 -10.32
N GLU A 273 -16.82 8.32 -9.68
CA GLU A 273 -16.26 9.63 -9.98
C GLU A 273 -15.20 9.99 -8.93
N TYR A 274 -13.98 10.29 -9.40
CA TYR A 274 -12.85 10.62 -8.54
C TYR A 274 -12.30 12.00 -8.85
N ALA A 275 -11.61 12.60 -7.87
CA ALA A 275 -11.00 13.91 -8.01
C ALA A 275 -9.76 13.88 -8.91
N PHE A 276 -9.07 12.73 -8.92
CA PHE A 276 -7.85 12.52 -9.67
C PHE A 276 -7.96 11.34 -10.64
N ASN A 277 -7.39 11.56 -11.81
CA ASN A 277 -7.07 10.52 -12.78
C ASN A 277 -5.99 9.61 -12.20
N HIS A 278 -6.16 8.31 -12.39
CA HIS A 278 -5.26 7.30 -11.85
C HIS A 278 -5.34 6.00 -12.67
N LEU A 279 -4.45 5.08 -12.36
CA LEU A 279 -4.44 3.72 -12.88
C LEU A 279 -4.59 2.77 -11.70
N LEU A 280 -5.23 1.63 -11.93
CA LEU A 280 -5.17 0.50 -11.02
C LEU A 280 -4.58 -0.70 -11.76
N PHE A 281 -3.31 -1.00 -11.49
CA PHE A 281 -2.68 -2.23 -11.94
C PHE A 281 -3.21 -3.38 -11.09
N MET A 282 -3.70 -4.44 -11.74
CA MET A 282 -4.27 -5.62 -11.10
C MET A 282 -3.66 -6.89 -11.67
N ALA A 283 -3.61 -7.91 -10.84
CA ALA A 283 -3.22 -9.25 -11.25
C ALA A 283 -3.98 -10.32 -10.46
N ASP A 284 -4.17 -11.47 -11.10
CA ASP A 284 -4.54 -12.73 -10.46
C ASP A 284 -3.48 -13.79 -10.80
N GLU A 285 -3.74 -15.06 -10.45
CA GLU A 285 -2.82 -16.16 -10.75
C GLU A 285 -2.53 -16.36 -12.24
N GLU A 286 -3.42 -15.94 -13.14
CA GLU A 286 -3.35 -16.30 -14.56
C GLU A 286 -2.99 -15.12 -15.45
N SER A 287 -3.27 -13.89 -15.00
CA SER A 287 -3.17 -12.71 -15.85
C SER A 287 -2.94 -11.41 -15.07
N ALA A 288 -2.66 -10.34 -15.81
CA ALA A 288 -2.64 -8.98 -15.30
C ALA A 288 -3.46 -8.02 -16.18
N GLY A 289 -3.77 -6.84 -15.66
CA GLY A 289 -4.48 -5.79 -16.37
C GLY A 289 -4.32 -4.43 -15.70
N VAL A 290 -4.78 -3.37 -16.36
CA VAL A 290 -4.72 -2.00 -15.84
C VAL A 290 -6.05 -1.31 -16.07
N LEU A 291 -6.76 -0.97 -14.99
CA LEU A 291 -7.92 -0.11 -15.10
C LEU A 291 -7.45 1.34 -15.27
N GLU A 292 -7.70 1.89 -16.44
CA GLU A 292 -7.34 3.25 -16.82
C GLU A 292 -8.47 4.22 -16.46
N GLN A 293 -8.36 4.87 -15.30
CA GLN A 293 -9.35 5.79 -14.74
C GLN A 293 -9.10 7.23 -15.21
N ASN A 294 -9.18 7.43 -16.52
CA ASN A 294 -9.13 8.76 -17.13
C ASN A 294 -10.53 9.40 -17.05
N ILE A 295 -10.81 10.06 -15.93
CA ILE A 295 -12.11 10.63 -15.60
C ILE A 295 -12.51 11.69 -16.63
N GLY A 296 -13.73 11.56 -17.18
CA GLY A 296 -14.26 12.42 -18.23
C GLY A 296 -13.85 12.05 -19.65
N SER A 297 -12.95 11.08 -19.84
CA SER A 297 -12.54 10.60 -21.16
C SER A 297 -13.45 9.47 -21.69
N PRO A 298 -13.58 9.34 -23.03
CA PRO A 298 -14.23 8.19 -23.65
C PRO A 298 -13.40 6.88 -23.60
N GLY A 299 -12.09 6.96 -23.33
CA GLY A 299 -11.15 5.83 -23.30
C GLY A 299 -11.01 5.11 -21.97
N ARG A 300 -11.80 5.48 -20.95
CA ARG A 300 -11.80 4.82 -19.63
C ARG A 300 -12.10 3.33 -19.79
N GLY A 301 -11.20 2.45 -19.33
CA GLY A 301 -11.35 1.02 -19.59
C GLY A 301 -10.34 0.14 -18.90
N PHE A 302 -10.56 -1.17 -18.97
CA PHE A 302 -9.66 -2.16 -18.40
C PHE A 302 -8.74 -2.70 -19.49
N ARG A 303 -7.49 -2.25 -19.48
CA ARG A 303 -6.46 -2.65 -20.44
C ARG A 303 -5.92 -4.03 -20.10
N ARG A 304 -5.91 -4.91 -21.09
CA ARG A 304 -5.32 -6.25 -21.09
C ARG A 304 -4.16 -6.31 -22.09
N VAL A 305 -3.45 -7.43 -22.13
CA VAL A 305 -2.28 -7.64 -23.01
C VAL A 305 -2.62 -7.53 -24.51
N ASP A 306 -3.85 -7.85 -24.87
CA ASP A 306 -4.40 -7.86 -26.22
C ASP A 306 -5.22 -6.60 -26.56
N SER A 307 -5.33 -5.65 -25.63
CA SER A 307 -6.05 -4.41 -25.88
C SER A 307 -5.34 -3.57 -26.95
N GLU A 308 -6.13 -2.97 -27.83
CA GLU A 308 -5.63 -1.93 -28.71
C GLU A 308 -5.10 -0.76 -27.87
N LEU A 309 -3.95 -0.20 -28.28
CA LEU A 309 -3.32 0.94 -27.62
C LEU A 309 -3.48 2.20 -28.47
N ARG A 310 -3.37 3.37 -27.84
CA ARG A 310 -3.38 4.66 -28.54
C ARG A 310 -2.31 4.70 -29.64
N LYS A 311 -2.60 5.43 -30.72
CA LYS A 311 -1.71 5.53 -31.88
C LYS A 311 -0.29 5.91 -31.47
N GLY A 312 0.69 5.15 -31.95
CA GLY A 312 2.12 5.38 -31.69
C GLY A 312 2.66 4.65 -30.45
N VAL A 313 1.79 4.11 -29.60
CA VAL A 313 2.19 3.22 -28.51
C VAL A 313 2.25 1.79 -29.03
N VAL A 314 3.37 1.11 -28.76
CA VAL A 314 3.59 -0.28 -29.15
C VAL A 314 3.88 -1.12 -27.90
N TRP A 315 3.18 -2.25 -27.81
CA TRP A 315 3.47 -3.35 -26.91
C TRP A 315 3.43 -4.65 -27.68
N ASP A 316 4.57 -5.35 -27.74
CA ASP A 316 4.76 -6.59 -28.49
C ASP A 316 5.40 -7.68 -27.62
N VAL A 317 5.19 -7.58 -26.30
CA VAL A 317 5.68 -8.55 -25.33
C VAL A 317 4.53 -9.51 -24.99
N PRO A 318 4.54 -10.76 -25.49
CA PRO A 318 3.47 -11.71 -25.23
C PRO A 318 3.44 -12.12 -23.75
N ASP A 319 2.25 -12.43 -23.24
CA ASP A 319 1.99 -12.86 -21.85
C ASP A 319 2.69 -11.99 -20.79
N ALA A 320 2.84 -10.71 -21.07
CA ALA A 320 3.40 -9.73 -20.15
C ALA A 320 2.68 -8.39 -20.32
N LEU A 321 2.61 -7.64 -19.24
CA LEU A 321 1.97 -6.33 -19.21
C LEU A 321 2.82 -5.39 -18.38
N ALA A 322 2.87 -4.12 -18.77
CA ALA A 322 3.43 -3.05 -17.95
C ALA A 322 2.52 -1.83 -17.89
N THR A 323 2.81 -0.97 -16.92
CA THR A 323 2.22 0.36 -16.80
C THR A 323 3.19 1.32 -16.11
N VAL A 324 3.10 2.58 -16.53
CA VAL A 324 3.78 3.74 -15.94
C VAL A 324 2.69 4.78 -15.60
N ASN A 325 3.02 6.05 -15.38
CA ASN A 325 2.04 7.05 -14.92
C ASN A 325 1.20 7.69 -16.03
N ASP A 326 0.90 6.95 -17.11
CA ASP A 326 0.11 7.47 -18.23
C ASP A 326 -0.91 6.47 -18.78
N PHE A 327 -1.85 7.00 -19.56
CA PHE A 327 -2.94 6.25 -20.17
C PHE A 327 -2.55 5.74 -21.55
N ARG A 328 -2.85 4.47 -21.84
CA ARG A 328 -2.45 3.79 -23.07
C ARG A 328 -3.63 3.30 -23.91
N LEU A 329 -4.85 3.25 -23.37
CA LEU A 329 -6.04 2.94 -24.16
C LEU A 329 -6.42 4.09 -25.12
N PRO A 330 -6.97 3.78 -26.31
CA PRO A 330 -7.50 4.78 -27.23
C PRO A 330 -8.58 5.65 -26.59
N GLY A 331 -8.59 6.94 -26.94
CA GLY A 331 -9.59 7.90 -26.46
C GLY A 331 -9.27 8.53 -25.10
N ASN A 332 -8.26 8.06 -24.37
CA ASN A 332 -7.81 8.71 -23.14
C ASN A 332 -7.13 10.06 -23.41
N PHE A 333 -7.43 11.03 -22.54
CA PHE A 333 -6.68 12.26 -22.47
C PHE A 333 -5.31 11.95 -21.86
N VAL A 334 -4.26 12.44 -22.52
CA VAL A 334 -2.89 12.27 -22.04
C VAL A 334 -2.22 13.63 -22.03
N TYR A 335 -1.53 13.94 -20.94
CA TYR A 335 -0.77 15.16 -20.84
C TYR A 335 0.35 15.01 -19.80
N PRO A 336 1.59 15.40 -20.14
CA PRO A 336 2.02 15.68 -21.51
C PRO A 336 1.95 14.39 -22.34
N ASP A 337 1.52 14.49 -23.60
CA ASP A 337 1.39 13.33 -24.50
C ASP A 337 2.71 12.53 -24.62
N ASP A 338 3.83 13.21 -24.37
CA ASP A 338 5.21 12.73 -24.41
C ASP A 338 6.00 13.08 -23.13
N ASP A 339 5.54 12.71 -21.92
CA ASP A 339 6.43 12.77 -20.75
C ASP A 339 7.66 11.88 -21.01
N PRO A 340 8.88 12.44 -21.10
CA PRO A 340 10.07 11.63 -21.35
C PRO A 340 10.29 10.57 -20.26
N SER A 341 9.91 10.84 -19.01
CA SER A 341 10.01 9.87 -17.90
C SER A 341 9.18 8.62 -18.18
N ASP A 342 7.89 8.78 -18.48
CA ASP A 342 6.98 7.67 -18.75
C ASP A 342 7.35 6.93 -20.03
N ASN A 343 7.69 7.66 -21.09
CA ASN A 343 8.11 7.05 -22.36
C ASN A 343 9.39 6.22 -22.20
N ASN A 344 10.37 6.71 -21.42
CA ASN A 344 11.59 5.98 -21.15
C ASN A 344 11.33 4.75 -20.27
N ARG A 345 10.56 4.87 -19.19
CA ARG A 345 10.20 3.74 -18.33
C ARG A 345 9.41 2.66 -19.07
N TRP A 346 8.45 3.06 -19.90
CA TRP A 346 7.71 2.15 -20.76
C TRP A 346 8.64 1.37 -21.70
N LYS A 347 9.56 2.08 -22.37
CA LYS A 347 10.58 1.47 -23.24
C LYS A 347 11.50 0.54 -22.46
N THR A 348 11.87 0.89 -21.24
CA THR A 348 12.68 0.04 -20.35
C THR A 348 11.96 -1.26 -20.02
N TYR A 349 10.71 -1.21 -19.55
CA TYR A 349 9.94 -2.43 -19.28
C TYR A 349 9.84 -3.32 -20.50
N ARG A 350 9.45 -2.74 -21.65
CA ARG A 350 9.37 -3.48 -22.92
C ARG A 350 10.71 -4.13 -23.27
N THR A 351 11.81 -3.38 -23.15
CA THR A 351 13.16 -3.88 -23.47
C THR A 351 13.59 -4.99 -22.54
N LEU A 352 13.45 -4.82 -21.24
CA LEU A 352 13.89 -5.79 -20.24
C LEU A 352 13.09 -7.09 -20.36
N LEU A 353 11.76 -7.02 -20.40
CA LEU A 353 10.90 -8.20 -20.57
C LEU A 353 11.22 -8.93 -21.88
N SER A 354 11.22 -8.24 -23.02
CA SER A 354 11.54 -8.86 -24.31
C SER A 354 12.94 -9.47 -24.34
N SER A 355 13.93 -8.82 -23.72
CA SER A 355 15.31 -9.31 -23.73
C SER A 355 15.49 -10.64 -23.00
N TYR A 356 14.71 -10.90 -21.95
CA TYR A 356 14.69 -12.20 -21.28
C TYR A 356 13.95 -13.24 -22.12
N LEU A 357 12.80 -12.89 -22.68
CA LEU A 357 11.95 -13.82 -23.44
C LEU A 357 12.59 -14.24 -24.77
N VAL A 358 13.25 -13.34 -25.50
CA VAL A 358 13.97 -13.66 -26.75
C VAL A 358 15.14 -14.62 -26.52
N ARG A 359 15.72 -14.62 -25.32
CA ARG A 359 16.76 -15.59 -24.93
C ARG A 359 16.18 -16.97 -24.56
N GLY A 360 14.88 -17.18 -24.75
CA GLY A 360 14.16 -18.39 -24.35
C GLY A 360 14.01 -18.53 -22.84
N THR A 361 14.31 -17.48 -22.08
CA THR A 361 14.21 -17.52 -20.62
C THR A 361 12.87 -16.97 -20.16
N LYS A 362 12.19 -17.73 -19.31
CA LYS A 362 10.96 -17.29 -18.65
C LYS A 362 11.28 -16.41 -17.45
N ILE A 363 10.37 -15.50 -17.12
CA ILE A 363 10.48 -14.57 -15.99
C ILE A 363 10.15 -15.33 -14.69
N ASP A 364 11.09 -15.33 -13.76
CA ASP A 364 10.92 -15.81 -12.38
C ASP A 364 11.02 -14.61 -11.41
N VAL A 365 10.94 -14.89 -10.10
CA VAL A 365 11.05 -13.86 -9.05
C VAL A 365 12.36 -13.07 -9.14
N GLU A 366 13.49 -13.72 -9.38
CA GLU A 366 14.80 -13.05 -9.45
C GLU A 366 14.91 -12.14 -10.68
N LYS A 367 14.40 -12.59 -11.84
CA LYS A 367 14.32 -11.72 -13.03
C LYS A 367 13.37 -10.55 -12.80
N MET A 368 12.24 -10.77 -12.12
CA MET A 368 11.31 -9.69 -11.81
C MET A 368 11.88 -8.66 -10.82
N LYS A 369 12.71 -9.09 -9.85
CA LYS A 369 13.55 -8.21 -9.02
C LYS A 369 14.49 -7.37 -9.89
N GLY A 370 15.16 -7.99 -10.87
CA GLY A 370 16.03 -7.27 -11.81
C GLY A 370 15.28 -6.28 -12.70
N ILE A 371 14.06 -6.61 -13.14
CA ILE A 371 13.21 -5.74 -13.95
C ILE A 371 12.74 -4.54 -13.11
N SER A 372 12.12 -4.79 -11.97
CA SER A 372 11.52 -3.73 -11.11
C SER A 372 12.58 -2.91 -10.40
N GLY A 373 13.76 -3.49 -10.16
CA GLY A 373 14.92 -2.85 -9.56
C GLY A 373 15.86 -2.19 -10.56
N TYR A 374 15.50 -2.10 -11.85
CA TYR A 374 16.35 -1.48 -12.84
C TYR A 374 16.45 0.04 -12.61
N TYR A 375 17.62 0.48 -12.16
CA TYR A 375 17.93 1.88 -11.88
C TYR A 375 18.66 2.60 -13.03
N GLY A 376 18.84 1.93 -14.18
CA GLY A 376 19.62 2.49 -15.29
C GLY A 376 21.05 2.84 -14.89
N THR A 377 21.48 4.07 -15.16
CA THR A 377 22.83 4.56 -14.85
C THR A 377 22.87 5.48 -13.63
N ASP A 378 21.74 6.08 -13.26
CA ASP A 378 21.67 7.19 -12.31
C ASP A 378 20.39 7.21 -11.45
N GLY A 379 19.52 6.19 -11.55
CA GLY A 379 18.26 6.13 -10.81
C GLY A 379 17.24 7.18 -11.27
N ASN A 380 17.35 7.67 -12.51
CA ASN A 380 16.49 8.72 -13.04
C ASN A 380 15.78 8.26 -14.33
N ALA A 381 14.45 8.29 -14.31
CA ALA A 381 13.60 7.94 -15.45
C ALA A 381 13.84 8.83 -16.68
N TYR A 382 14.09 10.14 -16.49
CA TYR A 382 14.25 11.10 -17.59
C TYR A 382 15.52 10.85 -18.41
N THR A 383 16.59 10.39 -17.79
CA THR A 383 17.94 10.29 -18.41
C THR A 383 18.34 8.86 -18.73
N SER A 384 17.98 7.88 -17.89
CA SER A 384 18.40 6.49 -18.07
C SER A 384 17.24 5.50 -18.20
N GLY A 385 15.99 5.99 -18.13
CA GLY A 385 14.80 5.14 -18.12
C GLY A 385 14.74 4.21 -16.92
N ALA A 386 15.33 4.63 -15.80
CA ALA A 386 15.22 3.93 -14.53
C ALA A 386 13.74 3.71 -14.18
N VAL A 387 13.38 2.48 -13.81
CA VAL A 387 12.07 2.17 -13.23
C VAL A 387 12.15 2.17 -11.70
N PHE A 388 13.33 1.88 -11.14
CA PHE A 388 13.65 2.09 -9.74
C PHE A 388 14.33 3.46 -9.58
N LEU A 389 13.67 4.37 -8.87
CA LEU A 389 14.06 5.77 -8.78
C LEU A 389 14.84 6.05 -7.49
N SER A 390 15.85 6.92 -7.61
CA SER A 390 16.78 7.24 -6.52
C SER A 390 17.22 8.71 -6.51
N ASN A 391 16.44 9.57 -7.16
CA ASN A 391 16.79 10.97 -7.39
C ASN A 391 15.83 11.91 -6.62
N ARG A 392 15.34 12.98 -7.26
CA ARG A 392 14.29 13.84 -6.69
C ARG A 392 13.03 13.06 -6.31
N ILE A 393 12.69 12.05 -7.12
CA ILE A 393 11.63 11.11 -6.85
C ILE A 393 12.32 9.78 -6.52
N VAL A 394 11.84 9.12 -5.48
CA VAL A 394 12.50 7.94 -4.91
C VAL A 394 11.51 6.79 -4.83
N THR A 395 11.96 5.59 -5.16
CA THR A 395 11.15 4.39 -4.97
C THR A 395 11.09 4.07 -3.48
N ALA A 396 9.99 4.50 -2.84
CA ALA A 396 9.71 4.26 -1.43
C ALA A 396 9.52 2.76 -1.14
N GLN A 397 8.86 2.06 -2.05
CA GLN A 397 8.59 0.62 -1.96
C GLN A 397 8.71 -0.03 -3.34
N SER A 398 9.49 -1.11 -3.47
CA SER A 398 9.47 -1.98 -4.66
C SER A 398 9.04 -3.37 -4.24
N ILE A 399 7.94 -3.88 -4.79
CA ILE A 399 7.30 -5.13 -4.39
C ILE A 399 7.39 -6.12 -5.53
N ILE A 400 7.86 -7.34 -5.25
CA ILE A 400 7.78 -8.50 -6.14
C ILE A 400 6.85 -9.52 -5.49
N LEU A 401 5.89 -10.03 -6.25
CA LEU A 401 4.91 -11.01 -5.76
C LEU A 401 4.76 -12.14 -6.78
N ASN A 402 4.87 -13.38 -6.30
CA ASN A 402 4.44 -14.56 -7.05
C ASN A 402 2.98 -14.86 -6.69
N MET A 403 2.06 -14.71 -7.64
CA MET A 403 0.64 -14.87 -7.39
C MET A 403 0.24 -16.33 -7.07
N ASP A 404 1.05 -17.31 -7.48
CA ASP A 404 0.81 -18.73 -7.19
C ASP A 404 0.84 -19.01 -5.69
N THR A 405 1.91 -18.61 -5.02
CA THR A 405 2.16 -18.91 -3.59
C THR A 405 1.95 -17.71 -2.67
N LEU A 406 1.70 -16.52 -3.24
CA LEU A 406 1.74 -15.23 -2.57
C LEU A 406 3.09 -14.94 -1.89
N GLU A 407 4.17 -15.54 -2.41
CA GLU A 407 5.54 -15.23 -2.03
C GLU A 407 5.85 -13.77 -2.38
N MET A 408 6.08 -12.95 -1.35
CA MET A 408 6.34 -11.52 -1.47
C MET A 408 7.76 -11.14 -1.04
N TRP A 409 8.38 -10.28 -1.84
CA TRP A 409 9.67 -9.65 -1.57
C TRP A 409 9.54 -8.14 -1.71
N ILE A 410 10.05 -7.38 -0.75
CA ILE A 410 9.90 -5.93 -0.77
C ILE A 410 11.25 -5.26 -0.52
N HIS A 411 11.55 -4.26 -1.32
CA HIS A 411 12.50 -3.21 -0.96
C HIS A 411 11.74 -2.09 -0.26
N PHE A 412 12.19 -1.74 0.94
CA PHE A 412 11.75 -0.55 1.66
C PHE A 412 12.85 0.49 1.59
N SER A 413 12.49 1.73 1.25
CA SER A 413 13.44 2.83 1.29
C SER A 413 14.01 3.00 2.71
N PRO A 414 15.32 3.24 2.84
CA PRO A 414 15.96 3.32 4.16
C PRO A 414 15.52 4.56 4.93
N VAL A 415 15.46 4.45 6.25
CA VAL A 415 15.24 5.59 7.14
C VAL A 415 16.41 6.56 7.08
N GLY A 416 16.12 7.86 7.05
CA GLY A 416 17.09 8.95 7.19
C GLY A 416 17.27 9.79 5.93
N THR A 417 18.20 10.74 6.01
CA THR A 417 18.37 11.85 5.05
C THR A 417 19.55 11.66 4.09
N GLY A 418 19.98 10.41 3.89
CA GLY A 418 21.09 10.04 3.00
C GLY A 418 20.69 9.92 1.53
N PRO A 419 21.67 9.76 0.61
CA PRO A 419 21.35 9.41 -0.77
C PRO A 419 20.57 8.09 -0.79
N MET A 420 19.49 8.07 -1.55
CA MET A 420 18.75 6.82 -1.75
C MET A 420 19.64 5.79 -2.45
N PRO A 421 19.46 4.50 -2.16
CA PRO A 421 20.24 3.46 -2.82
C PRO A 421 19.87 3.42 -4.31
N LEU A 422 20.85 3.22 -5.19
CA LEU A 422 20.56 2.94 -6.60
C LEU A 422 20.03 1.52 -6.78
N ASN A 423 20.58 0.55 -6.05
CA ASN A 423 20.18 -0.84 -6.16
C ASN A 423 19.26 -1.23 -5.01
N PRO A 424 18.03 -1.73 -5.28
CA PRO A 424 17.17 -2.21 -4.22
C PRO A 424 17.76 -3.44 -3.52
N THR A 425 17.60 -3.46 -2.20
CA THR A 425 17.73 -4.68 -1.40
C THR A 425 16.33 -5.20 -1.11
N TYR A 426 15.99 -6.36 -1.68
CA TYR A 426 14.71 -7.02 -1.46
C TYR A 426 14.81 -7.96 -0.25
N ILE A 427 13.96 -7.74 0.76
CA ILE A 427 13.79 -8.65 1.89
C ILE A 427 12.54 -9.51 1.70
N ARG A 428 12.59 -10.76 2.17
CA ARG A 428 11.42 -11.64 2.16
C ARG A 428 10.42 -11.15 3.19
N VAL A 429 9.18 -10.91 2.78
CA VAL A 429 8.07 -10.60 3.68
C VAL A 429 7.12 -11.79 3.67
N LYS A 430 6.96 -12.42 4.84
CA LYS A 430 6.00 -13.51 5.02
C LYS A 430 4.73 -12.95 5.63
N THR A 431 3.59 -13.31 5.06
CA THR A 431 2.27 -12.88 5.55
C THR A 431 1.42 -14.11 5.84
N LEU A 432 0.28 -13.90 6.49
CA LEU A 432 -0.61 -15.00 6.85
C LEU A 432 -1.38 -15.59 5.67
N LEU A 433 -1.36 -14.91 4.51
CA LEU A 433 -1.99 -15.40 3.28
C LEU A 433 -0.99 -16.14 2.37
N GLU A 434 0.30 -16.16 2.70
CA GLU A 434 1.30 -16.96 1.98
C GLU A 434 1.03 -18.46 2.18
N MET A 435 1.15 -19.26 1.12
CA MET A 435 0.85 -20.70 1.11
C MET A 435 2.08 -21.60 1.13
#